data_AF-A0A150WHD7-F1
#
_entry.id   AF-A0A150WHD7-F1
#
_cell.length_a   1.000
_cell.length_b   1.000
_cell.length_c   1.000
_cell.angle_alpha   90.00
_cell.angle_beta   90.00
_cell.angle_gamma   90.00
#
_symmetry.space_group_name_H-M   'P 1'
#
loop_
_entity.id
_entity.type
_entity.pdbx_description
1 polymer ?
#
loop_
_entity_poly.entity_id
_entity_poly.type
_entity_poly.pdbx_seq_one_letter_code
_entity_poly.pdbx_strand_id
1 'polypeptide(L)'
;MFASFRLGTTELAVSISSLQEVVNFPDKVSRVPLAPEYLTGLFNLRGLVAPIVDMAKLLDLPTSEVQENKKVAIVNIDKVRIGLLFDATSEMLNVSEENISWMDERIEGSKSVVRGVLKLNGGDRIIEIIDPALLIQIENIPQILEQAKTSVQTETAKKKSRRAQCITFKSGSLEFGLKIAGISEIIKVPEIKRSVLAVDYCIGMVNLRGSIIPILDFQMFLKLPKADIGAELDERRIVILKLEKIQVGFLVDSVDSIVAFFEEDILPVPMFKQEKVEMMQGLLCPQPDLHILLLKETKILSDQEIVAITKGHQTLYGKKDEDKEAHQKRASDRKPYLSFKLKHMLSTRLGAVDEIAKYTDDMVCPPGYPEYVAGMMNMRGEVVMVVDLRVFYGMTALTDRSQSRILVIKGEKAKYGLLVDEVDAINTLDEGMKLRIPAVLTPQANKDLQGDIKEVVEMNDALGNKRTLMIFEVAEFIKKIEAQAAGIPAAS
;
A
#
# COMPACT_ATOMS: atom_id res chain seq x y z
N MET A 1 15.63 -9.72 -40.11
CA MET A 1 15.30 -8.28 -40.06
C MET A 1 15.46 -7.81 -38.63
N PHE A 2 16.04 -6.63 -38.46
CA PHE A 2 16.27 -5.98 -37.18
C PHE A 2 15.72 -4.55 -37.21
N ALA A 3 15.29 -4.03 -36.07
CA ALA A 3 15.07 -2.61 -35.88
C ALA A 3 16.26 -2.03 -35.12
N SER A 4 16.85 -0.93 -35.62
CA SER A 4 17.95 -0.26 -34.94
C SER A 4 17.48 0.97 -34.15
N PHE A 5 18.15 1.16 -33.01
CA PHE A 5 17.89 2.20 -32.03
C PHE A 5 19.21 2.85 -31.65
N ARG A 6 19.16 4.15 -31.36
CA ARG A 6 20.33 4.92 -30.93
C ARG A 6 20.29 5.17 -29.44
N LEU A 7 21.47 5.06 -28.83
CA LEU A 7 21.72 5.35 -27.43
C LEU A 7 23.06 6.10 -27.32
N GLY A 8 23.00 7.42 -27.15
CA GLY A 8 24.16 8.30 -27.30
C GLY A 8 24.81 8.15 -28.68
N THR A 9 26.09 7.76 -28.68
CA THR A 9 26.86 7.44 -29.90
C THR A 9 26.77 5.97 -30.30
N THR A 10 26.14 5.13 -29.49
CA THR A 10 26.03 3.68 -29.71
C THR A 10 24.77 3.36 -30.49
N GLU A 11 24.86 2.45 -31.45
CA GLU A 11 23.71 1.91 -32.17
C GLU A 11 23.48 0.45 -31.77
N LEU A 12 22.24 0.15 -31.40
CA LEU A 12 21.79 -1.15 -30.92
C LEU A 12 20.68 -1.67 -31.85
N ALA A 13 20.62 -2.98 -32.04
CA ALA A 13 19.63 -3.65 -32.87
C ALA A 13 18.84 -4.68 -32.05
N VAL A 14 17.54 -4.73 -32.28
CA VAL A 14 16.64 -5.75 -31.71
C VAL A 14 15.98 -6.50 -32.86
N SER A 15 15.82 -7.82 -32.72
CA SER A 15 15.10 -8.61 -33.73
C SER A 15 13.66 -8.11 -33.86
N ILE A 16 13.19 -7.96 -35.10
CA ILE A 16 11.81 -7.54 -35.38
C ILE A 16 10.80 -8.54 -34.81
N SER A 17 11.17 -9.82 -34.68
CA SER A 17 10.29 -10.87 -34.18
C SER A 17 9.93 -10.70 -32.70
N SER A 18 10.80 -10.06 -31.92
CA SER A 18 10.58 -9.75 -30.51
C SER A 18 10.00 -8.35 -30.30
N LEU A 19 10.05 -7.48 -31.31
CA LEU A 19 9.58 -6.09 -31.21
C LEU A 19 8.09 -6.01 -31.53
N GLN A 20 7.28 -5.62 -30.54
CA GLN A 20 5.84 -5.43 -30.71
C GLN A 20 5.54 -4.06 -31.32
N GLU A 21 6.05 -2.98 -30.71
CA GLU A 21 5.83 -1.61 -31.16
C GLU A 21 6.87 -0.67 -30.57
N VAL A 22 6.95 0.56 -31.09
CA VAL A 22 7.77 1.63 -30.51
C VAL A 22 6.86 2.80 -30.15
N VAL A 23 6.95 3.26 -28.91
CA VAL A 23 6.17 4.39 -28.40
C VAL A 23 7.09 5.52 -27.95
N ASN A 24 6.53 6.72 -27.79
CA ASN A 24 7.24 7.80 -27.11
C ASN A 24 7.41 7.45 -25.64
N PHE A 25 8.49 7.95 -25.03
CA PHE A 25 8.62 7.91 -23.59
C PHE A 25 7.40 8.61 -22.94
N PRO A 26 6.71 7.96 -22.00
CA PRO A 26 5.49 8.50 -21.43
C PRO A 26 5.79 9.67 -20.48
N ASP A 27 4.91 10.67 -20.45
CA ASP A 27 5.03 11.85 -19.57
C ASP A 27 5.03 11.48 -18.07
N LYS A 28 4.44 10.33 -17.73
CA LYS A 28 4.40 9.77 -16.38
C LYS A 28 4.86 8.32 -16.38
N VAL A 29 5.83 8.02 -15.51
CA VAL A 29 6.28 6.66 -15.18
C VAL A 29 6.14 6.46 -13.68
N SER A 30 5.50 5.37 -13.30
CA SER A 30 5.32 4.92 -11.94
C SER A 30 6.64 4.39 -11.38
N ARG A 31 7.28 5.13 -10.48
CA ARG A 31 8.54 4.69 -9.87
C ARG A 31 8.30 3.46 -9.00
N VAL A 32 9.13 2.45 -9.16
CA VAL A 32 9.09 1.27 -8.31
C VAL A 32 10.00 1.49 -7.10
N PRO A 33 9.49 1.40 -5.87
CA PRO A 33 10.31 1.40 -4.67
C PRO A 33 11.46 0.40 -4.75
N LEU A 34 12.65 0.82 -4.34
CA LEU A 34 13.83 -0.06 -4.20
C LEU A 34 14.29 -0.70 -5.52
N ALA A 35 13.83 -0.16 -6.64
CA ALA A 35 14.25 -0.58 -7.96
C ALA A 35 15.71 -0.24 -8.24
N PRO A 36 16.41 -1.06 -9.05
CA PRO A 36 17.75 -0.75 -9.50
C PRO A 36 17.72 0.45 -10.44
N GLU A 37 18.84 1.15 -10.56
CA GLU A 37 18.90 2.42 -11.30
C GLU A 37 18.48 2.31 -12.76
N TYR A 38 18.71 1.14 -13.39
CA TYR A 38 18.32 0.86 -14.76
C TYR A 38 16.82 0.62 -14.94
N LEU A 39 16.04 0.40 -13.88
CA LEU A 39 14.58 0.34 -13.99
C LEU A 39 14.01 1.74 -13.82
N THR A 40 13.62 2.37 -14.92
CA THR A 40 13.01 3.72 -14.91
C THR A 40 11.69 3.72 -14.14
N GLY A 41 10.94 2.61 -14.22
CA GLY A 41 9.72 2.36 -13.48
C GLY A 41 8.73 1.52 -14.28
N LEU A 42 7.46 1.56 -13.90
CA LEU A 42 6.36 0.92 -14.60
C LEU A 42 5.58 1.96 -15.41
N PHE A 43 5.08 1.58 -16.58
CA PHE A 43 4.18 2.43 -17.34
C PHE A 43 3.00 1.62 -17.85
N ASN A 44 1.89 2.31 -18.10
CA ASN A 44 0.66 1.70 -18.57
C ASN A 44 0.56 1.87 -20.10
N LEU A 45 0.68 0.76 -20.83
CA LEU A 45 0.48 0.70 -22.27
C LEU A 45 -0.88 0.06 -22.59
N ARG A 46 -1.87 0.90 -22.92
CA ARG A 46 -3.22 0.48 -23.30
C ARG A 46 -3.90 -0.44 -22.26
N GLY A 47 -3.73 -0.13 -20.98
CA GLY A 47 -4.33 -0.86 -19.86
C GLY A 47 -3.48 -2.01 -19.32
N LEU A 48 -2.29 -2.25 -19.92
CA LEU A 48 -1.33 -3.28 -19.52
C LEU A 48 -0.07 -2.61 -18.96
N VAL A 49 0.33 -2.99 -17.75
CA VAL A 49 1.53 -2.47 -17.12
C VAL A 49 2.75 -3.17 -17.72
N ALA A 50 3.78 -2.41 -18.08
CA ALA A 50 5.07 -2.92 -18.49
C ALA A 50 6.19 -2.15 -17.77
N PRO A 51 7.32 -2.78 -17.43
CA PRO A 51 8.49 -2.08 -16.92
C PRO A 51 9.25 -1.38 -18.04
N ILE A 52 9.87 -0.24 -17.73
CA ILE A 52 10.79 0.47 -18.62
C ILE A 52 12.21 0.31 -18.10
N VAL A 53 13.03 -0.38 -18.87
CA VAL A 53 14.47 -0.56 -18.62
C VAL A 53 15.24 0.50 -19.41
N ASP A 54 15.99 1.33 -18.68
CA ASP A 54 16.98 2.26 -19.22
C ASP A 54 18.19 1.49 -19.74
N MET A 55 18.27 1.36 -21.06
CA MET A 55 19.35 0.59 -21.71
C MET A 55 20.72 1.24 -21.51
N ALA A 56 20.80 2.57 -21.35
CA ALA A 56 22.06 3.23 -21.06
C ALA A 56 22.58 2.82 -19.70
N LYS A 57 21.73 2.90 -18.67
CA LYS A 57 22.11 2.46 -17.32
C LYS A 57 22.33 0.96 -17.21
N LEU A 58 21.58 0.16 -17.98
CA LEU A 58 21.76 -1.29 -17.98
C LEU A 58 23.14 -1.68 -18.52
N LEU A 59 23.59 -1.01 -19.58
CA LEU A 59 24.85 -1.24 -20.28
C LEU A 59 26.01 -0.38 -19.76
N ASP A 60 25.80 0.41 -18.70
CA ASP A 60 26.79 1.32 -18.12
C ASP A 60 27.33 2.37 -19.12
N LEU A 61 26.44 2.88 -19.97
CA LEU A 61 26.73 3.88 -20.99
C LEU A 61 26.33 5.29 -20.52
N PRO A 62 26.96 6.36 -21.05
CA PRO A 62 26.60 7.73 -20.73
C PRO A 62 25.11 7.99 -21.00
N THR A 63 24.40 8.51 -19.99
CA THR A 63 22.98 8.85 -20.11
C THR A 63 22.82 10.25 -20.68
N SER A 64 21.91 10.41 -21.64
CA SER A 64 21.48 11.74 -22.10
C SER A 64 20.48 12.35 -21.11
N GLU A 65 20.75 13.59 -20.67
CA GLU A 65 19.87 14.38 -19.78
C GLU A 65 18.59 14.85 -20.49
N VAL A 66 18.60 14.93 -21.82
CA VAL A 66 17.44 15.38 -22.59
C VAL A 66 16.40 14.27 -22.65
N GLN A 67 15.23 14.48 -22.01
CA GLN A 67 14.11 13.54 -22.07
C GLN A 67 13.27 13.66 -23.35
N GLU A 68 13.34 14.81 -24.04
CA GLU A 68 12.61 15.03 -25.28
C GLU A 68 13.05 14.01 -26.35
N ASN A 69 12.06 13.42 -27.03
CA ASN A 69 12.21 12.44 -28.11
C ASN A 69 12.70 11.04 -27.74
N LYS A 70 12.91 10.72 -26.45
CA LYS A 70 13.20 9.34 -26.04
C LYS A 70 12.10 8.37 -26.52
N LYS A 71 12.52 7.17 -26.92
CA LYS A 71 11.65 6.12 -27.46
C LYS A 71 11.70 4.90 -26.58
N VAL A 72 10.56 4.24 -26.43
CA VAL A 72 10.47 2.97 -25.71
C VAL A 72 10.11 1.89 -26.71
N ALA A 73 11.03 0.96 -26.94
CA ALA A 73 10.79 -0.23 -27.75
C ALA A 73 10.11 -1.29 -26.88
N ILE A 74 8.89 -1.68 -27.25
CA ILE A 74 8.12 -2.67 -26.53
C ILE A 74 8.47 -4.03 -27.08
N VAL A 75 9.14 -4.85 -26.28
CA VAL A 75 9.50 -6.22 -26.63
C VAL A 75 8.62 -7.21 -25.88
N ASN A 76 8.27 -8.29 -26.55
CA ASN A 76 7.53 -9.40 -25.96
C ASN A 76 8.40 -10.67 -26.02
N ILE A 77 8.64 -11.27 -24.86
CA ILE A 77 9.51 -12.43 -24.68
C ILE A 77 8.75 -13.43 -23.81
N ASP A 78 8.38 -14.59 -24.35
CA ASP A 78 7.68 -15.64 -23.58
C ASP A 78 6.45 -15.13 -22.79
N LYS A 79 5.67 -14.21 -23.39
CA LYS A 79 4.51 -13.51 -22.79
C LYS A 79 4.86 -12.46 -21.73
N VAL A 80 6.14 -12.15 -21.57
CA VAL A 80 6.63 -11.05 -20.73
C VAL A 80 6.83 -9.83 -21.61
N ARG A 81 6.16 -8.74 -21.27
CA ARG A 81 6.34 -7.46 -21.95
C ARG A 81 7.35 -6.58 -21.21
N ILE A 82 8.33 -6.05 -21.92
CA ILE A 82 9.34 -5.12 -21.38
C ILE A 82 9.47 -3.93 -22.34
N GLY A 83 9.54 -2.72 -21.79
CA GLY A 83 9.92 -1.51 -22.52
C GLY A 83 11.42 -1.27 -22.42
N LEU A 84 12.09 -1.09 -23.54
CA LEU A 84 13.51 -0.73 -23.62
C LEU A 84 13.63 0.74 -24.02
N LEU A 85 14.18 1.55 -23.12
CA LEU A 85 14.34 2.98 -23.32
C LEU A 85 15.60 3.27 -24.15
N PHE A 86 15.41 4.02 -25.22
CA PHE A 86 16.44 4.50 -26.15
C PHE A 86 16.28 6.01 -26.39
N ASP A 87 17.32 6.64 -26.93
CA ASP A 87 17.27 8.07 -27.26
C ASP A 87 16.49 8.34 -28.55
N ALA A 88 16.60 7.45 -29.54
CA ALA A 88 15.88 7.58 -30.80
C ALA A 88 15.74 6.24 -31.54
N THR A 89 14.75 6.16 -32.44
CA THR A 89 14.68 5.13 -33.48
C THR A 89 15.57 5.51 -34.66
N SER A 90 16.26 4.53 -35.24
CA SER A 90 17.08 4.72 -36.44
C SER A 90 16.35 4.20 -37.68
N GLU A 91 16.44 2.90 -37.98
CA GLU A 91 15.86 2.33 -39.20
C GLU A 91 15.54 0.83 -39.08
N MET A 92 14.91 0.29 -40.13
CA MET A 92 14.65 -1.14 -40.30
C MET A 92 15.75 -1.75 -41.17
N LEU A 93 16.50 -2.70 -40.61
CA LEU A 93 17.64 -3.34 -41.25
C LEU A 93 17.26 -4.72 -41.79
N ASN A 94 17.42 -4.90 -43.09
CA ASN A 94 17.39 -6.22 -43.71
C ASN A 94 18.83 -6.67 -43.99
N VAL A 95 19.33 -7.58 -43.15
CA VAL A 95 20.74 -7.98 -43.12
C VAL A 95 20.85 -9.47 -43.46
N SER A 96 21.78 -9.82 -44.36
CA SER A 96 22.13 -11.22 -44.66
C SER A 96 22.95 -11.82 -43.52
N GLU A 97 22.84 -13.14 -43.33
CA GLU A 97 23.47 -13.85 -42.21
C GLU A 97 25.01 -13.74 -42.20
N GLU A 98 25.63 -13.61 -43.37
CA GLU A 98 27.08 -13.39 -43.55
C GLU A 98 27.60 -12.09 -42.91
N ASN A 99 26.74 -11.10 -42.70
CA ASN A 99 27.08 -9.82 -42.10
C ASN A 99 26.87 -9.82 -40.58
N ILE A 100 26.53 -10.97 -40.00
CA ILE A 100 26.32 -11.14 -38.57
C ILE A 100 27.49 -11.89 -37.95
N SER A 101 28.09 -11.30 -36.92
CA SER A 101 29.13 -11.96 -36.11
C SER A 101 28.52 -12.29 -34.74
N TRP A 102 28.20 -13.57 -34.53
CA TRP A 102 27.70 -14.06 -33.25
C TRP A 102 28.84 -14.22 -32.24
N MET A 103 28.54 -14.02 -30.96
CA MET A 103 29.51 -14.24 -29.87
C MET A 103 29.36 -15.67 -29.34
N ASP A 104 30.45 -16.44 -29.33
CA ASP A 104 30.46 -17.87 -28.97
C ASP A 104 30.48 -18.13 -27.45
N GLU A 105 30.95 -17.18 -26.63
CA GLU A 105 31.08 -17.38 -25.17
C GLU A 105 30.36 -16.29 -24.36
N ARG A 106 29.56 -16.76 -23.41
CA ARG A 106 29.01 -15.91 -22.35
C ARG A 106 30.14 -15.59 -21.38
N ILE A 107 30.50 -14.31 -21.22
CA ILE A 107 31.36 -13.90 -20.12
C ILE A 107 30.54 -14.02 -18.84
N GLU A 108 30.80 -15.08 -18.05
CA GLU A 108 30.20 -15.31 -16.74
C GLU A 108 30.37 -14.06 -15.86
N GLY A 109 29.26 -13.50 -15.37
CA GLY A 109 29.25 -12.31 -14.53
C GLY A 109 29.11 -10.96 -15.26
N SER A 110 29.12 -10.92 -16.60
CA SER A 110 28.78 -9.71 -17.36
C SER A 110 27.26 -9.59 -17.55
N LYS A 111 26.69 -8.37 -17.43
CA LYS A 111 25.29 -8.06 -17.80
C LYS A 111 25.12 -8.04 -19.34
N SER A 112 25.77 -8.94 -20.07
CA SER A 112 25.79 -8.88 -21.53
C SER A 112 24.48 -9.38 -22.10
N VAL A 113 23.58 -8.45 -22.38
CA VAL A 113 22.38 -8.66 -23.21
C VAL A 113 22.71 -8.65 -24.71
N VAL A 114 23.97 -8.35 -25.04
CA VAL A 114 24.50 -8.38 -26.40
C VAL A 114 24.81 -9.83 -26.79
N ARG A 115 24.29 -10.26 -27.94
CA ARG A 115 24.45 -11.62 -28.48
C ARG A 115 25.36 -11.68 -29.72
N GLY A 116 25.58 -10.54 -30.36
CA GLY A 116 26.39 -10.45 -31.57
C GLY A 116 26.49 -9.02 -32.07
N VAL A 117 27.08 -8.85 -33.24
CA VAL A 117 27.20 -7.56 -33.92
C VAL A 117 26.82 -7.70 -35.40
N LEU A 118 26.15 -6.69 -35.95
CA LEU A 118 25.94 -6.50 -37.38
C LEU A 118 27.10 -5.67 -37.93
N LYS A 119 27.73 -6.14 -39.01
CA LYS A 119 28.76 -5.40 -39.74
C LYS A 119 28.15 -4.92 -41.06
N LEU A 120 27.86 -3.63 -41.14
CA LEU A 120 27.32 -3.00 -42.34
C LEU A 120 28.41 -2.20 -43.06
N ASN A 121 28.20 -1.93 -44.35
CA ASN A 121 29.10 -1.13 -45.18
C ASN A 121 30.56 -1.61 -45.16
N GLY A 122 30.79 -2.93 -45.25
CA GLY A 122 32.16 -3.48 -45.22
C GLY A 122 32.88 -3.36 -43.87
N GLY A 123 32.17 -3.03 -42.79
CA GLY A 123 32.71 -2.91 -41.43
C GLY A 123 32.76 -1.49 -40.89
N ASP A 124 32.48 -0.47 -41.71
CA ASP A 124 32.49 0.94 -41.29
C ASP A 124 31.38 1.30 -40.29
N ARG A 125 30.32 0.46 -40.23
CA ARG A 125 29.21 0.62 -39.28
C ARG A 125 28.97 -0.70 -38.55
N ILE A 126 29.18 -0.67 -37.24
CA ILE A 126 28.97 -1.81 -36.35
C ILE A 126 27.77 -1.51 -35.45
N ILE A 127 26.84 -2.45 -35.39
CA ILE A 127 25.63 -2.33 -34.55
C ILE A 127 25.56 -3.54 -33.63
N GLU A 128 25.42 -3.33 -32.32
CA GLU A 128 25.32 -4.44 -31.38
C GLU A 128 23.92 -5.03 -31.38
N ILE A 129 23.82 -6.36 -31.43
CA ILE A 129 22.55 -7.08 -31.42
C ILE A 129 22.21 -7.42 -29.98
N ILE A 130 21.12 -6.83 -29.49
CA ILE A 130 20.52 -7.17 -28.21
C ILE A 130 19.65 -8.41 -28.41
N ASP A 131 19.82 -9.41 -27.54
CA ASP A 131 18.88 -10.52 -27.42
C ASP A 131 17.93 -10.23 -26.25
N PRO A 132 16.66 -9.90 -26.53
CA PRO A 132 15.71 -9.61 -25.47
C PRO A 132 15.45 -10.81 -24.56
N ALA A 133 15.67 -12.06 -25.02
CA ALA A 133 15.55 -13.24 -24.16
C ALA A 133 16.63 -13.27 -23.06
N LEU A 134 17.75 -12.54 -23.22
CA LEU A 134 18.73 -12.37 -22.17
C LEU A 134 18.28 -11.34 -21.12
N LEU A 135 17.38 -10.41 -21.47
CA LEU A 135 16.83 -9.48 -20.50
C LEU A 135 16.01 -10.21 -19.42
N ILE A 136 15.18 -11.18 -19.80
CA ILE A 136 14.43 -11.96 -18.81
C ILE A 136 15.32 -12.87 -17.95
N GLN A 137 16.56 -13.13 -18.39
CA GLN A 137 17.58 -13.87 -17.64
C GLN A 137 18.40 -12.96 -16.72
N ILE A 138 18.40 -11.64 -16.95
CA ILE A 138 18.99 -10.71 -15.99
C ILE A 138 18.22 -10.83 -14.70
N GLU A 139 18.96 -11.16 -13.64
CA GLU A 139 18.44 -11.33 -12.30
C GLU A 139 17.57 -10.12 -11.94
N ASN A 140 16.29 -10.39 -11.69
CA ASN A 140 15.19 -9.53 -11.23
C ASN A 140 14.55 -8.52 -12.22
N ILE A 141 14.80 -8.57 -13.54
CA ILE A 141 13.97 -7.81 -14.49
C ILE A 141 12.48 -8.18 -14.30
N PRO A 142 11.58 -7.23 -14.00
CA PRO A 142 10.16 -7.51 -13.75
C PRO A 142 9.53 -8.26 -14.92
N GLN A 143 9.03 -9.46 -14.66
CA GLN A 143 8.32 -10.26 -15.64
C GLN A 143 6.81 -10.06 -15.48
N ILE A 144 6.25 -9.11 -16.22
CA ILE A 144 4.80 -8.91 -16.25
C ILE A 144 4.22 -9.77 -17.37
N LEU A 145 3.47 -10.81 -16.98
CA LEU A 145 2.80 -11.71 -17.91
C LEU A 145 1.62 -11.00 -18.58
N GLU A 146 1.50 -11.13 -19.91
CA GLU A 146 0.42 -10.54 -20.72
C GLU A 146 -1.00 -11.02 -20.36
N GLN A 147 -1.14 -12.05 -19.52
CA GLN A 147 -2.44 -12.67 -19.22
C GLN A 147 -3.33 -11.91 -18.21
N ALA A 148 -3.07 -10.62 -17.95
CA ALA A 148 -3.96 -9.84 -17.10
C ALA A 148 -5.25 -9.37 -17.79
N LYS A 149 -5.31 -9.17 -19.12
CA LYS A 149 -6.52 -8.60 -19.78
C LYS A 149 -6.73 -8.98 -21.25
N THR A 150 -6.81 -10.25 -21.59
CA THR A 150 -7.60 -10.64 -22.78
C THR A 150 -9.07 -10.75 -22.35
N SER A 151 -9.70 -9.59 -22.15
CA SER A 151 -11.14 -9.48 -21.88
C SER A 151 -11.79 -8.47 -22.83
N VAL A 152 -11.71 -8.77 -24.13
CA VAL A 152 -12.87 -8.52 -24.99
C VAL A 152 -13.72 -9.78 -24.85
N GLN A 153 -14.90 -9.65 -24.25
CA GLN A 153 -15.86 -10.72 -23.88
C GLN A 153 -15.59 -11.46 -22.56
N THR A 154 -15.94 -10.83 -21.42
CA THR A 154 -16.91 -11.39 -20.46
C THR A 154 -17.16 -10.39 -19.32
N GLU A 155 -18.26 -9.64 -19.42
CA GLU A 155 -18.84 -8.89 -18.29
C GLU A 155 -19.40 -9.82 -17.20
N THR A 156 -19.32 -11.14 -17.38
CA THR A 156 -19.90 -12.16 -16.50
C THR A 156 -18.91 -12.83 -15.54
N ALA A 157 -17.60 -12.52 -15.60
CA ALA A 157 -16.57 -13.17 -14.77
C ALA A 157 -15.99 -12.29 -13.63
N LYS A 158 -16.51 -11.08 -13.39
CA LYS A 158 -16.18 -10.24 -12.21
C LYS A 158 -16.71 -10.77 -10.86
N LYS A 159 -17.31 -11.97 -10.83
CA LYS A 159 -17.87 -12.59 -9.62
C LYS A 159 -16.96 -13.71 -9.10
N LYS A 160 -15.98 -13.36 -8.25
CA LYS A 160 -15.54 -14.10 -7.04
C LYS A 160 -14.15 -13.74 -6.49
N SER A 161 -13.48 -12.68 -6.94
CA SER A 161 -12.26 -12.23 -6.25
C SER A 161 -12.61 -11.68 -4.86
N ARG A 162 -11.97 -12.21 -3.81
CA ARG A 162 -12.23 -11.78 -2.42
C ARG A 162 -11.61 -10.39 -2.23
N ARG A 163 -12.46 -9.36 -2.18
CA ARG A 163 -12.03 -8.00 -1.84
C ARG A 163 -11.29 -8.02 -0.51
N ALA A 164 -10.04 -7.57 -0.52
CA ALA A 164 -9.19 -7.45 0.65
C ALA A 164 -8.95 -5.97 0.97
N GLN A 165 -8.43 -5.71 2.16
CA GLN A 165 -8.07 -4.38 2.62
C GLN A 165 -6.70 -4.43 3.27
N CYS A 166 -5.89 -3.41 3.01
CA CYS A 166 -4.64 -3.16 3.70
C CYS A 166 -4.66 -1.78 4.36
N ILE A 167 -3.87 -1.65 5.40
CA ILE A 167 -3.53 -0.38 6.01
C ILE A 167 -2.24 0.09 5.38
N THR A 168 -2.22 1.34 4.93
CA THR A 168 -1.02 1.98 4.39
C THR A 168 -0.32 2.81 5.44
N PHE A 169 1.00 2.82 5.39
CA PHE A 169 1.85 3.58 6.29
C PHE A 169 3.14 3.97 5.59
N LYS A 170 3.76 5.05 6.05
CA LYS A 170 5.04 5.51 5.56
C LYS A 170 6.17 5.04 6.44
N SER A 171 7.25 4.66 5.77
CA SER A 171 8.55 4.50 6.39
C SER A 171 9.62 4.92 5.39
N GLY A 172 10.38 5.96 5.69
CA GLY A 172 11.24 6.58 4.69
C GLY A 172 10.46 7.44 3.70
N SER A 173 10.96 7.45 2.47
CA SER A 173 10.27 7.98 1.29
C SER A 173 9.30 6.97 0.67
N LEU A 174 9.04 5.84 1.33
CA LEU A 174 8.29 4.72 0.78
C LEU A 174 6.96 4.52 1.51
N GLU A 175 5.97 4.05 0.77
CA GLU A 175 4.67 3.67 1.29
C GLU A 175 4.50 2.16 1.27
N PHE A 176 4.07 1.63 2.39
CA PHE A 176 3.92 0.19 2.63
C PHE A 176 2.46 -0.13 2.93
N GLY A 177 2.07 -1.37 2.64
CA GLY A 177 0.74 -1.88 2.95
C GLY A 177 0.84 -3.16 3.76
N LEU A 178 0.01 -3.30 4.79
CA LEU A 178 -0.17 -4.55 5.52
C LEU A 178 -1.64 -4.95 5.52
N LYS A 179 -1.94 -6.22 5.20
CA LYS A 179 -3.30 -6.72 5.27
C LYS A 179 -3.85 -6.56 6.69
N ILE A 180 -5.09 -6.09 6.80
CA ILE A 180 -5.74 -5.85 8.09
C ILE A 180 -5.72 -7.11 8.98
N ALA A 181 -5.82 -8.30 8.38
CA ALA A 181 -5.81 -9.56 9.11
C ALA A 181 -4.52 -9.80 9.93
N GLY A 182 -3.39 -9.21 9.53
CA GLY A 182 -2.12 -9.30 10.25
C GLY A 182 -1.96 -8.29 11.38
N ILE A 183 -2.79 -7.25 11.41
CA ILE A 183 -2.65 -6.10 12.30
C ILE A 183 -3.55 -6.30 13.52
N SER A 184 -2.93 -6.37 14.69
CA SER A 184 -3.64 -6.44 15.96
C SER A 184 -4.07 -5.07 16.43
N GLU A 185 -3.16 -4.11 16.46
CA GLU A 185 -3.39 -2.76 16.99
C GLU A 185 -2.51 -1.73 16.27
N ILE A 186 -2.98 -0.49 16.19
CA ILE A 186 -2.17 0.68 15.78
C ILE A 186 -2.28 1.71 16.88
N ILE A 187 -1.15 2.04 17.50
CA ILE A 187 -1.11 2.91 18.69
C ILE A 187 -0.18 4.10 18.47
N LYS A 188 -0.45 5.20 19.19
CA LYS A 188 0.52 6.30 19.37
C LYS A 188 1.74 5.78 20.11
N VAL A 189 2.92 6.33 19.83
CA VAL A 189 4.18 5.89 20.43
C VAL A 189 4.16 6.21 21.93
N PRO A 190 4.09 5.20 22.84
CA PRO A 190 4.18 5.45 24.27
C PRO A 190 5.66 5.52 24.69
N GLU A 191 5.92 5.62 25.99
CA GLU A 191 7.28 5.44 26.51
C GLU A 191 7.77 4.01 26.21
N ILE A 192 8.83 3.90 25.40
CA ILE A 192 9.45 2.62 25.04
C ILE A 192 10.48 2.27 26.11
N LYS A 193 10.26 1.17 26.83
CA LYS A 193 11.19 0.68 27.84
C LYS A 193 12.37 -0.01 27.17
N ARG A 194 13.58 0.29 27.64
CA ARG A 194 14.79 -0.36 27.12
C ARG A 194 14.75 -1.86 27.35
N SER A 195 15.14 -2.62 26.33
CA SER A 195 15.32 -4.06 26.40
C SER A 195 16.80 -4.40 26.47
N VAL A 196 17.15 -5.47 27.18
CA VAL A 196 18.50 -6.05 27.13
C VAL A 196 18.76 -6.81 25.82
N LEU A 197 17.69 -7.11 25.08
CA LEU A 197 17.72 -7.70 23.74
C LEU A 197 17.65 -6.62 22.64
N ALA A 198 18.08 -5.40 22.95
CA ALA A 198 18.21 -4.34 21.97
C ALA A 198 19.34 -4.69 20.98
N VAL A 199 18.96 -5.15 19.79
CA VAL A 199 19.79 -5.21 18.58
C VAL A 199 19.63 -3.93 17.77
N ASP A 200 20.41 -3.73 16.71
CA ASP A 200 20.48 -2.49 15.93
C ASP A 200 19.11 -1.89 15.54
N TYR A 201 18.12 -2.73 15.23
CA TYR A 201 16.76 -2.29 14.85
C TYR A 201 15.72 -2.50 15.96
N CYS A 202 16.09 -3.00 17.15
CA CYS A 202 15.18 -3.19 18.28
C CYS A 202 15.28 -1.99 19.23
N ILE A 203 14.28 -1.13 19.20
CA ILE A 203 14.24 0.11 19.98
C ILE A 203 14.00 -0.19 21.47
N GLY A 204 13.24 -1.25 21.75
CA GLY A 204 12.95 -1.68 23.11
C GLY A 204 11.66 -2.47 23.18
N MET A 205 10.86 -2.24 24.22
CA MET A 205 9.61 -2.95 24.46
C MET A 205 8.55 -2.06 25.08
N VAL A 206 7.29 -2.42 24.85
CA VAL A 206 6.12 -1.80 25.48
C VAL A 206 5.29 -2.87 26.18
N ASN A 207 4.59 -2.50 27.24
CA ASN A 207 3.62 -3.37 27.89
C ASN A 207 2.22 -2.97 27.41
N LEU A 208 1.68 -3.73 26.47
CA LEU A 208 0.34 -3.52 25.94
C LEU A 208 -0.63 -4.49 26.63
N ARG A 209 -1.44 -3.96 27.56
CA ARG A 209 -2.48 -4.72 28.28
C ARG A 209 -1.96 -6.00 28.94
N GLY A 210 -0.78 -5.92 29.56
CA GLY A 210 -0.14 -7.05 30.25
C GLY A 210 0.73 -7.93 29.35
N SER A 211 0.74 -7.68 28.04
CA SER A 211 1.62 -8.38 27.09
C SER A 211 2.84 -7.52 26.77
N ILE A 212 4.03 -8.09 26.95
CA ILE A 212 5.28 -7.42 26.57
C ILE A 212 5.51 -7.60 25.07
N ILE A 213 5.58 -6.49 24.34
CA ILE A 213 5.74 -6.48 22.90
C ILE A 213 7.07 -5.79 22.57
N PRO A 214 7.99 -6.46 21.85
CA PRO A 214 9.19 -5.82 21.33
C PRO A 214 8.83 -4.81 20.25
N ILE A 215 9.46 -3.64 20.29
CA ILE A 215 9.29 -2.56 19.32
C ILE A 215 10.53 -2.46 18.45
N LEU A 216 10.34 -2.64 17.15
CA LEU A 216 11.39 -2.58 16.14
C LEU A 216 11.22 -1.33 15.28
N ASP A 217 12.33 -0.71 14.90
CA ASP A 217 12.36 0.32 13.86
C ASP A 217 12.11 -0.36 12.51
N PHE A 218 11.01 0.00 11.85
CA PHE A 218 10.61 -0.66 10.60
C PHE A 218 11.60 -0.43 9.46
N GLN A 219 12.14 0.79 9.36
CA GLN A 219 13.07 1.18 8.31
C GLN A 219 14.38 0.41 8.44
N MET A 220 14.92 0.34 9.67
CA MET A 220 16.15 -0.42 9.95
C MET A 220 15.92 -1.92 9.83
N PHE A 221 14.75 -2.43 10.24
CA PHE A 221 14.42 -3.85 10.12
C PHE A 221 14.41 -4.34 8.67
N LEU A 222 13.88 -3.52 7.75
CA LEU A 222 13.90 -3.78 6.30
C LEU A 222 15.19 -3.32 5.61
N LYS A 223 16.17 -2.79 6.35
CA LYS A 223 17.45 -2.26 5.82
C LYS A 223 17.24 -1.23 4.70
N LEU A 224 16.21 -0.39 4.83
CA LEU A 224 15.93 0.66 3.86
C LEU A 224 16.98 1.77 3.98
N PRO A 225 17.29 2.49 2.88
CA PRO A 225 18.13 3.68 2.95
C PRO A 225 17.55 4.64 3.99
N LYS A 226 18.40 5.18 4.87
CA LYS A 226 18.01 6.27 5.75
C LYS A 226 17.67 7.48 4.89
N ALA A 227 16.37 7.70 4.67
CA ALA A 227 15.88 9.00 4.26
C ALA A 227 15.86 9.91 5.50
N ASP A 228 16.24 11.18 5.35
CA ASP A 228 15.87 12.20 6.32
C ASP A 228 14.36 12.42 6.18
N ILE A 229 13.60 12.02 7.20
CA ILE A 229 12.14 12.15 7.17
C ILE A 229 11.77 13.16 8.24
N GLY A 230 11.27 14.30 7.77
CA GLY A 230 10.67 15.35 8.59
C GLY A 230 9.27 15.02 9.09
N ALA A 231 8.95 13.74 9.34
CA ALA A 231 7.69 13.39 9.99
C ALA A 231 7.73 13.95 11.43
N GLU A 232 6.71 14.73 11.78
CA GLU A 232 6.59 15.25 13.13
C GLU A 232 6.51 14.07 14.12
N LEU A 233 7.12 14.22 15.30
CA LEU A 233 7.16 13.16 16.32
C LEU A 233 5.76 12.64 16.68
N ASP A 234 4.74 13.50 16.58
CA ASP A 234 3.35 13.20 16.88
C ASP A 234 2.62 12.39 15.80
N GLU A 235 3.16 12.31 14.57
CA GLU A 235 2.58 11.48 13.49
C GLU A 235 3.01 10.01 13.57
N ARG A 236 4.12 9.74 14.26
CA ARG A 236 4.66 8.38 14.41
C ARG A 236 3.67 7.45 15.09
N ARG A 237 3.63 6.21 14.64
CA ARG A 237 2.76 5.16 15.18
C ARG A 237 3.54 3.88 15.37
N ILE A 238 3.02 3.02 16.25
CA ILE A 238 3.47 1.63 16.35
C ILE A 238 2.38 0.74 15.75
N VAL A 239 2.72 0.02 14.68
CA VAL A 239 1.87 -1.00 14.06
C VAL A 239 2.19 -2.34 14.71
N ILE A 240 1.22 -2.89 15.44
CA ILE A 240 1.36 -4.14 16.18
C ILE A 240 0.85 -5.29 15.32
N LEU A 241 1.76 -6.18 14.90
CA LEU A 241 1.45 -7.40 14.17
C LEU A 241 1.31 -8.58 15.12
N LYS A 242 0.38 -9.50 14.83
CA LYS A 242 0.17 -10.70 15.64
C LYS A 242 -0.22 -11.91 14.79
N LEU A 243 0.45 -13.03 15.04
CA LEU A 243 0.07 -14.34 14.53
C LEU A 243 0.32 -15.39 15.62
N GLU A 244 -0.76 -16.06 16.03
CA GLU A 244 -0.76 -17.01 17.15
C GLU A 244 -0.19 -16.41 18.46
N LYS A 245 0.99 -16.87 18.89
CA LYS A 245 1.70 -16.41 20.10
C LYS A 245 2.78 -15.36 19.79
N ILE A 246 3.08 -15.10 18.52
CA ILE A 246 4.10 -14.14 18.11
C ILE A 246 3.44 -12.78 17.91
N GLN A 247 4.00 -11.76 18.56
CA GLN A 247 3.53 -10.39 18.48
C GLN A 247 4.72 -9.44 18.49
N VAL A 248 4.76 -8.52 17.53
CA VAL A 248 5.83 -7.53 17.35
C VAL A 248 5.22 -6.18 16.99
N GLY A 249 5.81 -5.10 17.49
CA GLY A 249 5.45 -3.75 17.09
C GLY A 249 6.50 -3.16 16.17
N PHE A 250 6.05 -2.50 15.11
CA PHE A 250 6.91 -1.74 14.20
C PHE A 250 6.65 -0.25 14.37
N LEU A 251 7.70 0.51 14.71
CA LEU A 251 7.68 1.97 14.66
C LEU A 251 7.71 2.41 13.20
N VAL A 252 6.72 3.22 12.81
CA VAL A 252 6.55 3.77 11.46
C VAL A 252 6.34 5.29 11.54
N ASP A 253 6.57 6.00 10.43
CA ASP A 253 6.53 7.47 10.41
C ASP A 253 5.11 8.02 10.48
N SER A 254 4.20 7.40 9.73
CA SER A 254 2.78 7.75 9.76
C SER A 254 1.94 6.57 9.28
N VAL A 255 0.69 6.50 9.73
CA VAL A 255 -0.33 5.62 9.14
C VAL A 255 -1.29 6.49 8.35
N ASP A 256 -1.41 6.25 7.06
CA ASP A 256 -2.07 7.18 6.13
C ASP A 256 -3.53 6.82 5.88
N SER A 257 -3.81 5.61 5.38
CA SER A 257 -5.14 5.22 4.91
C SER A 257 -5.43 3.72 4.98
N ILE A 258 -6.68 3.37 4.71
CA ILE A 258 -7.09 2.00 4.42
C ILE A 258 -7.40 1.92 2.93
N VAL A 259 -6.78 0.97 2.25
CA VAL A 259 -6.91 0.77 0.80
C VAL A 259 -7.56 -0.60 0.57
N ALA A 260 -8.72 -0.59 -0.08
CA ALA A 260 -9.32 -1.81 -0.62
C ALA A 260 -8.62 -2.23 -1.92
N PHE A 261 -8.44 -3.53 -2.14
CA PHE A 261 -7.85 -4.07 -3.38
C PHE A 261 -8.37 -5.49 -3.66
N PHE A 262 -8.18 -5.95 -4.89
CA PHE A 262 -8.35 -7.34 -5.27
C PHE A 262 -6.99 -8.00 -5.45
N GLU A 263 -6.88 -9.31 -5.20
CA GLU A 263 -5.59 -10.03 -5.33
C GLU A 263 -5.03 -9.94 -6.77
N GLU A 264 -5.89 -9.75 -7.77
CA GLU A 264 -5.51 -9.51 -9.18
C GLU A 264 -4.94 -8.10 -9.46
N ASP A 265 -5.17 -7.13 -8.57
CA ASP A 265 -4.61 -5.77 -8.67
C ASP A 265 -3.14 -5.72 -8.21
N ILE A 266 -2.66 -6.79 -7.58
CA ILE A 266 -1.30 -6.87 -7.05
C ILE A 266 -0.33 -7.12 -8.19
N LEU A 267 0.48 -6.11 -8.48
CA LEU A 267 1.56 -6.23 -9.45
C LEU A 267 2.76 -6.95 -8.82
N PRO A 268 3.51 -7.77 -9.57
CA PRO A 268 4.75 -8.33 -9.07
C PRO A 268 5.75 -7.21 -8.76
N VAL A 269 6.46 -7.31 -7.63
CA VAL A 269 7.52 -6.33 -7.29
C VAL A 269 8.83 -6.86 -7.86
N PRO A 270 9.54 -6.10 -8.71
CA PRO A 270 10.90 -6.41 -9.07
C PRO A 270 11.82 -6.02 -7.92
N MET A 271 12.33 -7.00 -7.17
CA MET A 271 13.23 -6.75 -6.05
C MET A 271 14.55 -7.44 -6.30
N PHE A 272 15.64 -6.67 -6.26
CA PHE A 272 16.99 -7.12 -6.55
C PHE A 272 17.82 -7.05 -5.26
N LYS A 273 18.44 -8.17 -4.87
CA LYS A 273 19.45 -8.27 -3.79
C LYS A 273 19.11 -7.59 -2.45
N GLN A 274 17.83 -7.41 -2.13
CA GLN A 274 17.42 -6.96 -0.79
C GLN A 274 17.25 -8.15 0.13
N GLU A 275 17.72 -8.01 1.36
CA GLU A 275 17.35 -8.94 2.41
C GLU A 275 15.83 -8.84 2.65
N LYS A 276 15.21 -9.95 3.07
CA LYS A 276 13.78 -9.99 3.44
C LYS A 276 12.79 -9.79 2.28
N VAL A 277 13.20 -10.00 1.03
CA VAL A 277 12.33 -10.05 -0.18
C VAL A 277 11.11 -10.96 -0.01
N GLU A 278 11.25 -12.06 0.72
CA GLU A 278 10.12 -12.96 1.01
C GLU A 278 8.96 -12.29 1.76
N MET A 279 9.24 -11.20 2.49
CA MET A 279 8.23 -10.40 3.21
C MET A 279 7.39 -9.53 2.29
N MET A 280 7.73 -9.45 1.01
CA MET A 280 7.05 -8.57 0.06
C MET A 280 6.04 -9.40 -0.73
N GLN A 281 4.79 -8.94 -0.75
CA GLN A 281 3.71 -9.58 -1.50
C GLN A 281 3.69 -9.09 -2.94
N GLY A 282 3.74 -7.78 -3.14
CA GLY A 282 3.56 -7.16 -4.45
C GLY A 282 3.39 -5.64 -4.35
N LEU A 283 3.12 -4.98 -5.47
CA LEU A 283 2.94 -3.54 -5.58
C LEU A 283 1.48 -3.25 -5.89
N LEU A 284 0.85 -2.40 -5.08
CA LEU A 284 -0.47 -1.85 -5.36
C LEU A 284 -0.31 -0.44 -5.93
N CYS A 285 -1.02 -0.15 -7.02
CA CYS A 285 -1.05 1.16 -7.66
C CYS A 285 -2.50 1.68 -7.70
N PRO A 286 -3.09 2.05 -6.55
CA PRO A 286 -4.48 2.55 -6.53
C PRO A 286 -4.66 3.85 -7.33
N GLN A 287 -3.58 4.62 -7.49
CA GLN A 287 -3.51 5.82 -8.33
C GLN A 287 -2.17 5.81 -9.10
N PRO A 288 -2.05 6.54 -10.23
CA PRO A 288 -0.82 6.55 -11.04
C PRO A 288 0.45 6.94 -10.27
N ASP A 289 0.30 7.85 -9.29
CA ASP A 289 1.39 8.45 -8.53
C ASP A 289 1.53 7.84 -7.11
N LEU A 290 0.65 6.91 -6.73
CA LEU A 290 0.63 6.27 -5.41
C LEU A 290 1.02 4.79 -5.52
N HIS A 291 2.18 4.44 -4.97
CA HIS A 291 2.74 3.10 -5.02
C HIS A 291 2.90 2.54 -3.62
N ILE A 292 2.13 1.49 -3.32
CA ILE A 292 2.11 0.86 -2.00
C ILE A 292 2.80 -0.51 -2.13
N LEU A 293 3.92 -0.69 -1.44
CA LEU A 293 4.60 -1.97 -1.35
C LEU A 293 3.86 -2.84 -0.32
N LEU A 294 3.04 -3.77 -0.82
CA LEU A 294 2.25 -4.67 0.01
C LEU A 294 3.15 -5.74 0.61
N LEU A 295 3.07 -5.92 1.92
CA LEU A 295 3.85 -6.87 2.70
C LEU A 295 3.03 -8.12 3.03
N LYS A 296 3.74 -9.25 3.15
CA LYS A 296 3.24 -10.52 3.67
C LYS A 296 3.47 -10.58 5.18
N GLU A 297 2.44 -10.27 5.95
CA GLU A 297 2.47 -10.32 7.42
C GLU A 297 2.91 -11.70 7.96
N THR A 298 2.51 -12.78 7.28
CA THR A 298 2.84 -14.15 7.69
C THR A 298 4.33 -14.42 7.58
N LYS A 299 4.96 -13.90 6.52
CA LYS A 299 6.39 -14.02 6.30
C LYS A 299 7.18 -13.18 7.30
N ILE A 300 6.73 -11.96 7.61
CA ILE A 300 7.31 -11.12 8.66
C ILE A 300 7.26 -11.84 10.01
N LEU A 301 6.10 -12.36 10.41
CA LEU A 301 5.90 -12.98 11.72
C LEU A 301 6.55 -14.38 11.85
N SER A 302 6.80 -15.05 10.73
CA SER A 302 7.54 -16.32 10.67
C SER A 302 9.06 -16.15 10.58
N ASP A 303 9.54 -14.92 10.42
CA ASP A 303 10.97 -14.63 10.30
C ASP A 303 11.74 -15.05 11.55
N GLN A 304 12.93 -15.64 11.35
CA GLN A 304 13.71 -16.20 12.44
C GLN A 304 14.15 -15.14 13.45
N GLU A 305 14.48 -13.93 13.00
CA GLU A 305 14.88 -12.83 13.88
C GLU A 305 13.69 -12.35 14.72
N ILE A 306 12.53 -12.16 14.09
CA ILE A 306 11.29 -11.77 14.77
C ILE A 306 10.90 -12.81 15.82
N VAL A 307 10.93 -14.09 15.46
CA VAL A 307 10.59 -15.19 16.38
C VAL A 307 11.58 -15.25 17.55
N ALA A 308 12.87 -15.11 17.29
CA ALA A 308 13.90 -15.12 18.33
C ALA A 308 13.75 -13.95 19.30
N ILE A 309 13.58 -12.73 18.78
CA ILE A 309 13.40 -11.51 19.58
C ILE A 309 12.13 -11.63 20.42
N THR A 310 11.01 -12.03 19.83
CA THR A 310 9.72 -12.14 20.53
C THR A 310 9.78 -13.18 21.64
N LYS A 311 10.32 -14.38 21.37
CA LYS A 311 10.50 -15.43 22.38
C LYS A 311 11.45 -14.98 23.49
N GLY A 312 12.54 -14.31 23.15
CA GLY A 312 13.48 -13.76 24.12
C GLY A 312 12.82 -12.78 25.08
N HIS A 313 12.02 -11.83 24.55
CA HIS A 313 11.29 -10.87 25.37
C HIS A 313 10.24 -11.55 26.26
N GLN A 314 9.50 -12.51 25.72
CA GLN A 314 8.52 -13.26 26.51
C GLN A 314 9.18 -14.06 27.64
N THR A 315 10.38 -14.59 27.42
CA THR A 315 11.12 -15.37 28.43
C THR A 315 11.71 -14.47 29.53
N LEU A 316 12.23 -13.31 29.16
CA LEU A 316 12.89 -12.39 30.11
C LEU A 316 11.91 -11.51 30.88
N TYR A 317 10.82 -11.10 30.23
CA TYR A 317 9.91 -10.08 30.75
C TYR A 317 8.46 -10.55 30.88
N GLY A 318 8.12 -11.71 30.32
CA GLY A 318 6.80 -12.30 30.48
C GLY A 318 6.56 -12.71 31.93
N LYS A 319 5.37 -12.42 32.45
CA LYS A 319 4.95 -12.99 33.73
C LYS A 319 4.87 -14.53 33.62
N LYS A 320 5.31 -15.22 34.69
CA LYS A 320 5.11 -16.67 34.88
C LYS A 320 3.61 -17.00 34.78
N ASP A 321 3.29 -18.15 34.20
CA ASP A 321 1.96 -18.52 33.71
C ASP A 321 0.85 -18.67 34.78
N GLU A 322 1.14 -18.48 36.07
CA GLU A 322 0.16 -18.62 37.17
C GLU A 322 -1.00 -17.60 37.09
N ASP A 323 -0.82 -16.45 36.40
CA ASP A 323 -1.89 -15.46 36.16
C ASP A 323 -2.63 -15.65 34.81
N LYS A 324 -2.14 -16.51 33.90
CA LYS A 324 -2.70 -16.61 32.52
C LYS A 324 -3.85 -17.60 32.40
N GLU A 325 -3.93 -18.60 33.28
CA GLU A 325 -5.00 -19.62 33.22
C GLU A 325 -6.38 -19.06 33.58
N ALA A 326 -6.46 -17.94 34.32
CA ALA A 326 -7.74 -17.30 34.63
C ALA A 326 -8.37 -16.57 33.43
N HIS A 327 -7.62 -16.27 32.36
CA HIS A 327 -8.09 -15.49 31.20
C HIS A 327 -8.21 -16.29 29.90
N GLN A 328 -7.91 -17.60 29.91
CA GLN A 328 -7.92 -18.47 28.72
C GLN A 328 -9.19 -19.31 28.53
N LYS A 329 -10.32 -18.92 29.15
CA LYS A 329 -11.57 -19.72 29.11
C LYS A 329 -12.76 -19.13 28.35
N ARG A 330 -12.54 -18.12 27.51
CA ARG A 330 -13.57 -17.73 26.53
C ARG A 330 -12.92 -17.65 25.16
N ALA A 331 -13.49 -18.37 24.19
CA ALA A 331 -13.31 -18.05 22.79
C ALA A 331 -13.84 -16.63 22.60
N SER A 332 -12.97 -15.66 22.84
CA SER A 332 -13.26 -14.25 22.84
C SER A 332 -13.43 -13.84 21.38
N ASP A 333 -14.63 -13.38 21.01
CA ASP A 333 -14.95 -12.86 19.68
C ASP A 333 -14.28 -11.48 19.54
N ARG A 334 -12.96 -11.50 19.38
CA ARG A 334 -12.14 -10.30 19.30
C ARG A 334 -12.17 -9.76 17.88
N LYS A 335 -12.66 -8.54 17.72
CA LYS A 335 -12.75 -7.88 16.40
C LYS A 335 -11.98 -6.56 16.39
N PRO A 336 -11.40 -6.18 15.26
CA PRO A 336 -10.75 -4.89 15.11
C PRO A 336 -11.80 -3.77 14.97
N TYR A 337 -11.57 -2.69 15.71
CA TYR A 337 -12.36 -1.46 15.69
C TYR A 337 -11.46 -0.28 15.31
N LEU A 338 -11.98 0.59 14.44
CA LEU A 338 -11.38 1.89 14.12
C LEU A 338 -11.88 2.92 15.13
N SER A 339 -10.97 3.52 15.88
CA SER A 339 -11.26 4.61 16.81
C SER A 339 -11.00 5.95 16.13
N PHE A 340 -11.98 6.86 16.20
CA PHE A 340 -11.92 8.17 15.59
C PHE A 340 -12.56 9.22 16.50
N LYS A 341 -12.16 10.47 16.32
CA LYS A 341 -12.56 11.59 17.14
C LYS A 341 -13.59 12.46 16.41
N LEU A 342 -14.58 12.89 17.17
CA LEU A 342 -15.38 14.09 16.91
C LEU A 342 -15.20 15.01 18.13
N LYS A 343 -16.29 15.52 18.71
CA LYS A 343 -16.24 16.06 20.09
C LYS A 343 -15.84 15.00 21.12
N HIS A 344 -16.18 13.75 20.87
CA HIS A 344 -15.90 12.60 21.75
C HIS A 344 -15.18 11.48 20.99
N MET A 345 -14.60 10.53 21.72
CA MET A 345 -13.96 9.36 21.13
C MET A 345 -15.01 8.30 20.75
N LEU A 346 -15.09 8.01 19.46
CA LEU A 346 -16.00 7.03 18.86
C LEU A 346 -15.21 5.85 18.33
N SER A 347 -15.88 4.72 18.13
CA SER A 347 -15.27 3.55 17.51
C SER A 347 -16.27 2.74 16.72
N THR A 348 -15.89 2.31 15.52
CA THR A 348 -16.72 1.44 14.68
C THR A 348 -15.98 0.19 14.26
N ARG A 349 -16.68 -0.86 13.87
CA ARG A 349 -16.04 -2.08 13.35
C ARG A 349 -15.21 -1.71 12.12
N LEU A 350 -13.95 -2.14 12.09
CA LEU A 350 -13.05 -1.82 10.98
C LEU A 350 -13.58 -2.34 9.64
N GLY A 351 -14.25 -3.50 9.64
CA GLY A 351 -14.87 -4.07 8.44
C GLY A 351 -16.11 -3.32 7.91
N ALA A 352 -16.63 -2.32 8.64
CA ALA A 352 -17.68 -1.43 8.14
C ALA A 352 -17.11 -0.25 7.34
N VAL A 353 -15.80 0.00 7.43
CA VAL A 353 -15.09 1.07 6.73
C VAL A 353 -14.39 0.47 5.53
N ASP A 354 -14.71 0.96 4.34
CA ASP A 354 -14.14 0.52 3.08
C ASP A 354 -12.76 1.16 2.82
N GLU A 355 -12.62 2.44 3.15
CA GLU A 355 -11.43 3.26 2.87
C GLU A 355 -11.36 4.44 3.85
N ILE A 356 -10.15 4.93 4.13
CA ILE A 356 -9.93 6.16 4.91
C ILE A 356 -9.18 7.13 4.01
N ALA A 357 -9.74 8.30 3.75
CA ALA A 357 -9.12 9.32 2.92
C ALA A 357 -8.75 10.56 3.74
N LYS A 358 -7.73 11.31 3.29
CA LYS A 358 -7.47 12.66 3.80
C LYS A 358 -8.59 13.59 3.33
N TYR A 359 -8.97 14.54 4.17
CA TYR A 359 -9.87 15.60 3.75
C TYR A 359 -9.15 16.55 2.78
N THR A 360 -9.84 16.95 1.72
CA THR A 360 -9.36 17.87 0.68
C THR A 360 -10.49 18.84 0.32
N ASP A 361 -10.14 20.07 -0.07
CA ASP A 361 -11.13 21.12 -0.43
C ASP A 361 -11.62 21.01 -1.88
N ASP A 362 -11.25 19.96 -2.62
CA ASP A 362 -11.61 19.71 -4.01
C ASP A 362 -13.01 19.07 -4.20
N MET A 363 -13.87 19.16 -3.18
CA MET A 363 -15.22 18.62 -3.23
C MET A 363 -16.16 19.52 -4.02
N VAL A 364 -17.06 18.89 -4.78
CA VAL A 364 -18.13 19.60 -5.48
C VAL A 364 -19.40 19.52 -4.65
N CYS A 365 -19.93 20.67 -4.23
CA CYS A 365 -21.19 20.75 -3.51
C CYS A 365 -22.30 21.30 -4.43
N PRO A 366 -23.26 20.47 -4.88
CA PRO A 366 -24.38 20.96 -5.66
C PRO A 366 -25.34 21.79 -4.80
N PRO A 367 -26.00 22.79 -5.39
CA PRO A 367 -27.02 23.56 -4.69
C PRO A 367 -28.21 22.67 -4.28
N GLY A 368 -28.74 22.92 -3.08
CA GLY A 368 -29.96 22.26 -2.56
C GLY A 368 -29.72 21.04 -1.67
N TYR A 369 -28.47 20.65 -1.42
CA TYR A 369 -28.16 19.61 -0.43
C TYR A 369 -28.26 20.14 1.01
N PRO A 370 -28.58 19.27 2.00
CA PRO A 370 -28.59 19.65 3.41
C PRO A 370 -27.24 20.18 3.90
N GLU A 371 -27.23 21.07 4.91
CA GLU A 371 -26.00 21.68 5.45
C GLU A 371 -24.97 20.67 5.96
N TYR A 372 -25.41 19.49 6.40
CA TYR A 372 -24.50 18.43 6.86
C TYR A 372 -23.75 17.73 5.73
N VAL A 373 -24.07 18.01 4.46
CA VAL A 373 -23.35 17.46 3.30
C VAL A 373 -22.22 18.40 2.95
N ALA A 374 -20.99 17.99 3.27
CA ALA A 374 -19.78 18.75 2.96
C ALA A 374 -19.53 18.82 1.43
N GLY A 375 -19.93 17.79 0.69
CA GLY A 375 -19.86 17.78 -0.78
C GLY A 375 -19.84 16.38 -1.36
N MET A 376 -19.51 16.28 -2.63
CA MET A 376 -19.25 15.03 -3.33
C MET A 376 -17.81 14.99 -3.82
N MET A 377 -17.20 13.81 -3.74
CA MET A 377 -15.86 13.55 -4.25
C MET A 377 -15.81 12.27 -5.07
N ASN A 378 -14.88 12.21 -6.02
CA ASN A 378 -14.65 11.01 -6.82
C ASN A 378 -13.58 10.16 -6.15
N MET A 379 -13.97 8.95 -5.73
CA MET A 379 -13.06 7.96 -5.15
C MET A 379 -13.02 6.75 -6.09
N ARG A 380 -11.91 6.62 -6.82
CA ARG A 380 -11.65 5.49 -7.74
C ARG A 380 -12.71 5.32 -8.84
N GLY A 381 -13.24 6.42 -9.36
CA GLY A 381 -14.27 6.42 -10.40
C GLY A 381 -15.70 6.32 -9.86
N GLU A 382 -15.89 6.24 -8.55
CA GLU A 382 -17.19 6.25 -7.90
C GLU A 382 -17.44 7.57 -7.17
N VAL A 383 -18.65 8.10 -7.29
CA VAL A 383 -19.05 9.32 -6.57
C VAL A 383 -19.40 8.95 -5.13
N VAL A 384 -18.72 9.58 -4.18
CA VAL A 384 -18.93 9.43 -2.73
C VAL A 384 -19.48 10.73 -2.18
N MET A 385 -20.66 10.67 -1.54
CA MET A 385 -21.23 11.81 -0.84
C MET A 385 -20.61 11.92 0.56
N VAL A 386 -19.99 13.05 0.86
CA VAL A 386 -19.30 13.30 2.12
C VAL A 386 -20.24 14.03 3.09
N VAL A 387 -20.49 13.41 4.23
CA VAL A 387 -21.32 13.93 5.33
C VAL A 387 -20.40 14.38 6.47
N ASP A 388 -20.53 15.65 6.85
CA ASP A 388 -19.89 16.21 8.05
C ASP A 388 -20.62 15.73 9.29
N LEU A 389 -20.01 14.79 10.03
CA LEU A 389 -20.63 14.22 11.22
C LEU A 389 -20.84 15.26 12.32
N ARG A 390 -19.99 16.30 12.41
CA ARG A 390 -20.20 17.37 13.40
C ARG A 390 -21.49 18.10 13.07
N VAL A 391 -21.63 18.56 11.83
CA VAL A 391 -22.84 19.29 11.40
C VAL A 391 -24.08 18.41 11.48
N PHE A 392 -23.98 17.13 11.09
CA PHE A 392 -25.08 16.16 11.19
C PHE A 392 -25.60 16.02 12.63
N TYR A 393 -24.70 15.94 13.62
CA TYR A 393 -25.06 15.86 15.03
C TYR A 393 -25.36 17.24 15.67
N GLY A 394 -25.38 18.32 14.90
CA GLY A 394 -25.66 19.68 15.39
C GLY A 394 -24.49 20.34 16.13
N MET A 395 -23.27 19.84 15.94
CA MET A 395 -22.03 20.44 16.46
C MET A 395 -21.47 21.47 15.47
N THR A 396 -20.71 22.44 15.96
CA THR A 396 -19.97 23.38 15.12
C THR A 396 -18.92 22.65 14.30
N ALA A 397 -18.89 22.88 12.98
CA ALA A 397 -17.87 22.36 12.08
C ALA A 397 -16.46 22.82 12.51
N LEU A 398 -15.44 21.99 12.25
CA LEU A 398 -14.05 22.38 12.50
C LEU A 398 -13.59 23.46 11.52
N THR A 399 -12.92 24.48 12.05
CA THR A 399 -12.26 25.53 11.28
C THR A 399 -10.92 25.09 10.71
N ASP A 400 -10.16 24.30 11.48
CA ASP A 400 -8.94 23.62 11.02
C ASP A 400 -9.26 22.15 10.71
N ARG A 401 -9.06 21.75 9.46
CA ARG A 401 -9.34 20.41 8.94
C ARG A 401 -8.08 19.63 8.55
N SER A 402 -6.90 20.10 8.94
CA SER A 402 -5.61 19.46 8.62
C SER A 402 -5.53 17.99 9.08
N GLN A 403 -6.09 17.69 10.25
CA GLN A 403 -6.14 16.33 10.82
C GLN A 403 -7.41 15.56 10.44
N SER A 404 -8.36 16.22 9.76
CA SER A 404 -9.63 15.60 9.39
C SER A 404 -9.43 14.47 8.38
N ARG A 405 -10.26 13.45 8.52
CA ARG A 405 -10.26 12.24 7.68
C ARG A 405 -11.68 11.93 7.23
N ILE A 406 -11.80 11.22 6.13
CA ILE A 406 -13.07 10.77 5.56
C ILE A 406 -13.12 9.25 5.66
N LEU A 407 -14.03 8.71 6.46
CA LEU A 407 -14.28 7.27 6.54
C LEU A 407 -15.28 6.88 5.45
N VAL A 408 -14.81 6.24 4.39
CA VAL A 408 -15.68 5.77 3.31
C VAL A 408 -16.36 4.49 3.77
N ILE A 409 -17.69 4.49 3.71
CA ILE A 409 -18.56 3.39 4.11
C ILE A 409 -19.50 3.03 2.96
N LYS A 410 -19.96 1.78 2.95
CA LYS A 410 -20.88 1.26 1.94
C LYS A 410 -22.30 1.20 2.49
N GLY A 411 -23.24 1.90 1.85
CA GLY A 411 -24.68 1.73 2.07
C GLY A 411 -25.34 0.82 1.05
N GLU A 412 -26.67 0.74 1.12
CA GLU A 412 -27.45 -0.15 0.24
C GLU A 412 -27.45 0.35 -1.21
N LYS A 413 -27.56 1.66 -1.40
CA LYS A 413 -27.71 2.30 -2.72
C LYS A 413 -26.49 3.07 -3.18
N ALA A 414 -25.67 3.57 -2.25
CA ALA A 414 -24.54 4.43 -2.55
C ALA A 414 -23.41 4.25 -1.52
N LYS A 415 -22.23 4.82 -1.82
CA LYS A 415 -21.15 5.00 -0.85
C LYS A 415 -21.25 6.37 -0.20
N TYR A 416 -20.90 6.42 1.07
CA TYR A 416 -20.90 7.65 1.87
C TYR A 416 -19.50 7.84 2.46
N GLY A 417 -19.05 9.10 2.54
CA GLY A 417 -17.85 9.48 3.27
C GLY A 417 -18.26 10.14 4.57
N LEU A 418 -17.75 9.65 5.70
CA LEU A 418 -17.98 10.29 7.00
C LEU A 418 -16.79 11.18 7.33
N LEU A 419 -16.99 12.49 7.30
CA LEU A 419 -15.96 13.44 7.70
C LEU A 419 -15.87 13.46 9.24
N VAL A 420 -14.69 13.11 9.74
CA VAL A 420 -14.32 13.02 11.16
C VAL A 420 -13.13 13.92 11.48
N ASP A 421 -12.96 14.27 12.75
CA ASP A 421 -11.93 15.22 13.19
C ASP A 421 -10.52 14.64 13.06
N GLU A 422 -10.35 13.38 13.47
CA GLU A 422 -9.08 12.64 13.45
C GLU A 422 -9.37 11.14 13.56
N VAL A 423 -8.53 10.30 12.96
CA VAL A 423 -8.47 8.86 13.25
C VAL A 423 -7.40 8.62 14.32
N ASP A 424 -7.79 8.10 15.48
CA ASP A 424 -6.89 7.98 16.64
C ASP A 424 -6.08 6.67 16.60
N ALA A 425 -6.75 5.54 16.46
CA ALA A 425 -6.15 4.22 16.63
C ALA A 425 -6.99 3.10 16.02
N ILE A 426 -6.37 1.93 15.81
CA ILE A 426 -7.09 0.68 15.57
C ILE A 426 -6.89 -0.22 16.77
N ASN A 427 -7.99 -0.64 17.37
CA ASN A 427 -8.02 -1.38 18.62
C ASN A 427 -8.74 -2.72 18.43
N THR A 428 -8.14 -3.81 18.90
CA THR A 428 -8.84 -5.11 18.95
C THR A 428 -9.64 -5.23 20.25
N LEU A 429 -10.96 -5.32 20.12
CA LEU A 429 -11.93 -5.32 21.22
C LEU A 429 -12.58 -6.69 21.37
N ASP A 430 -12.81 -7.11 22.62
CA ASP A 430 -13.66 -8.27 22.93
C ASP A 430 -15.13 -7.82 22.90
N GLU A 431 -15.92 -8.37 21.98
CA GLU A 431 -17.34 -8.02 21.89
C GLU A 431 -18.15 -8.45 23.12
N GLY A 432 -17.66 -9.41 23.90
CA GLY A 432 -18.26 -9.79 25.18
C GLY A 432 -18.07 -8.75 26.30
N MET A 433 -17.20 -7.75 26.11
CA MET A 433 -17.00 -6.64 27.06
C MET A 433 -17.86 -5.42 26.73
N LYS A 434 -18.66 -5.45 25.67
CA LYS A 434 -19.60 -4.38 25.33
C LYS A 434 -20.67 -4.25 26.40
N LEU A 435 -20.84 -3.03 26.90
CA LEU A 435 -21.88 -2.68 27.85
C LEU A 435 -22.92 -1.81 27.13
N ARG A 436 -24.21 -2.15 27.27
CA ARG A 436 -25.28 -1.27 26.80
C ARG A 436 -25.41 -0.07 27.73
N ILE A 437 -25.52 1.12 27.16
CA ILE A 437 -25.76 2.33 27.94
C ILE A 437 -27.19 2.27 28.51
N PRO A 438 -27.39 2.31 29.84
CA PRO A 438 -28.73 2.36 30.42
C PRO A 438 -29.42 3.67 30.05
N ALA A 439 -30.70 3.62 29.66
CA ALA A 439 -31.46 4.81 29.21
C ALA A 439 -31.50 5.96 30.23
N VAL A 440 -31.36 5.65 31.53
CA VAL A 440 -31.35 6.60 32.65
C VAL A 440 -30.01 7.34 32.77
N LEU A 441 -28.93 6.73 32.33
CA LEU A 441 -27.58 7.29 32.29
C LEU A 441 -27.26 7.64 30.84
N THR A 442 -27.88 8.68 30.30
CA THR A 442 -27.42 9.30 29.05
C THR A 442 -26.32 10.29 29.40
N PRO A 443 -25.02 9.91 29.35
CA PRO A 443 -23.94 10.89 29.48
C PRO A 443 -24.16 12.01 28.46
N GLN A 444 -23.74 13.23 28.79
CA GLN A 444 -23.87 14.39 27.89
C GLN A 444 -23.33 14.08 26.48
N ALA A 445 -22.32 13.21 26.39
CA ALA A 445 -21.78 12.71 25.14
C ALA A 445 -22.78 11.96 24.24
N ASN A 446 -23.72 11.19 24.80
CA ASN A 446 -24.75 10.51 24.02
C ASN A 446 -25.89 11.47 23.63
N LYS A 447 -26.17 12.49 24.44
CA LYS A 447 -27.10 13.57 24.05
C LYS A 447 -26.56 14.38 22.87
N ASP A 448 -25.26 14.69 22.90
CA ASP A 448 -24.57 15.37 21.80
C ASP A 448 -24.60 14.54 20.50
N LEU A 449 -24.80 13.22 20.58
CA LEU A 449 -24.90 12.29 19.46
C LEU A 449 -26.33 11.79 19.22
N GLN A 450 -27.33 12.54 19.70
CA GLN A 450 -28.77 12.27 19.52
C GLN A 450 -29.23 10.86 19.92
N GLY A 451 -28.52 10.20 20.86
CA GLY A 451 -28.85 8.85 21.33
C GLY A 451 -28.32 7.71 20.44
N ASP A 452 -27.46 8.00 19.46
CA ASP A 452 -26.99 7.01 18.48
C ASP A 452 -25.99 6.01 19.05
N ILE A 453 -25.43 6.32 20.22
CA ILE A 453 -24.52 5.41 20.91
C ILE A 453 -25.34 4.54 21.85
N LYS A 454 -25.39 3.24 21.54
CA LYS A 454 -26.10 2.22 22.34
C LYS A 454 -25.16 1.39 23.19
N GLU A 455 -23.89 1.28 22.78
CA GLU A 455 -22.90 0.43 23.42
C GLU A 455 -21.62 1.20 23.71
N VAL A 456 -20.96 0.84 24.81
CA VAL A 456 -19.63 1.31 25.17
C VAL A 456 -18.74 0.14 25.51
N VAL A 457 -17.44 0.31 25.32
CA VAL A 457 -16.43 -0.64 25.76
C VAL A 457 -15.42 0.11 26.61
N GLU A 458 -15.21 -0.36 27.83
CA GLU A 458 -14.05 0.05 28.63
C GLU A 458 -12.84 -0.77 28.23
N MET A 459 -11.72 -0.10 27.97
CA MET A 459 -10.43 -0.76 27.81
C MET A 459 -9.31 0.08 28.40
N ASN A 460 -8.22 -0.59 28.72
CA ASN A 460 -6.99 0.10 29.04
C ASN A 460 -6.25 0.45 27.74
N ASP A 461 -5.84 1.70 27.61
CA ASP A 461 -4.96 2.12 26.52
C ASP A 461 -3.55 1.54 26.68
N ALA A 462 -2.65 1.85 25.73
CA ALA A 462 -1.27 1.38 25.77
C ALA A 462 -0.47 1.85 27.00
N LEU A 463 -0.96 2.87 27.71
CA LEU A 463 -0.36 3.40 28.94
C LEU A 463 -1.02 2.82 30.20
N GLY A 464 -2.01 1.94 30.06
CA GLY A 464 -2.75 1.35 31.17
C GLY A 464 -3.89 2.22 31.70
N ASN A 465 -4.17 3.36 31.09
CA ASN A 465 -5.28 4.23 31.50
C ASN A 465 -6.60 3.67 31.01
N LYS A 466 -7.62 3.65 31.87
CA LYS A 466 -8.97 3.31 31.45
C LYS A 466 -9.49 4.35 30.46
N ARG A 467 -9.91 3.88 29.29
CA ARG A 467 -10.63 4.64 28.27
C ARG A 467 -11.97 3.98 28.00
N THR A 468 -13.00 4.81 27.86
CA THR A 468 -14.32 4.38 27.41
C THR A 468 -14.46 4.73 25.94
N LEU A 469 -14.65 3.73 25.09
CA LEU A 469 -14.95 3.93 23.68
C LEU A 469 -16.45 3.78 23.46
N MET A 470 -17.03 4.76 22.76
CA MET A 470 -18.43 4.74 22.35
C MET A 470 -18.56 4.07 20.99
N ILE A 471 -19.39 3.02 20.90
CA ILE A 471 -19.55 2.25 19.68
C ILE A 471 -20.51 2.96 18.72
N PHE A 472 -19.98 3.33 17.56
CA PHE A 472 -20.68 3.95 16.46
C PHE A 472 -21.11 2.89 15.44
N GLU A 473 -22.41 2.61 15.39
CA GLU A 473 -23.00 1.62 14.48
C GLU A 473 -23.29 2.22 13.11
N VAL A 474 -22.33 2.07 12.19
CA VAL A 474 -22.38 2.59 10.81
C VAL A 474 -23.67 2.20 10.09
N ALA A 475 -24.16 0.97 10.28
CA ALA A 475 -25.37 0.49 9.62
C ALA A 475 -26.64 1.24 10.06
N GLU A 476 -26.73 1.66 11.33
CA GLU A 476 -27.84 2.46 11.82
C GLU A 476 -27.75 3.90 11.29
N PHE A 477 -26.54 4.44 11.24
CA PHE A 477 -26.27 5.77 10.70
C PHE A 477 -26.65 5.89 9.21
N ILE A 478 -26.27 4.91 8.38
CA ILE A 478 -26.65 4.86 6.96
C ILE A 478 -28.16 4.91 6.79
N LYS A 479 -28.90 4.11 7.57
CA LYS A 479 -30.38 4.10 7.52
C LYS A 479 -30.96 5.49 7.81
N LYS A 480 -30.37 6.26 8.73
CA LYS A 480 -30.81 7.62 9.05
C LYS A 480 -30.58 8.60 7.90
N ILE A 481 -29.39 8.58 7.30
CA ILE A 481 -29.09 9.41 6.13
C ILE A 481 -30.04 9.08 4.98
N GLU A 482 -30.23 7.79 4.70
CA GLU A 482 -31.08 7.34 3.60
C GLU A 482 -32.56 7.68 3.84
N ALA A 483 -33.03 7.64 5.09
CA ALA A 483 -34.38 8.07 5.44
C ALA A 483 -34.57 9.60 5.28
N GLN A 484 -33.61 10.40 5.74
CA GLN A 484 -33.65 11.86 5.58
C GLN A 484 -33.56 12.28 4.11
N ALA A 485 -32.72 11.61 3.30
CA ALA A 485 -32.63 11.83 1.87
C ALA A 485 -33.91 11.43 1.12
N ALA A 486 -34.66 10.45 1.63
CA ALA A 486 -35.95 10.02 1.08
C ALA A 486 -37.16 10.83 1.59
N GLY A 487 -36.96 11.80 2.49
CA GLY A 487 -38.05 12.59 3.09
C GLY A 487 -38.95 11.80 4.04
N ILE A 488 -38.47 10.67 4.59
CA ILE A 488 -39.22 9.81 5.51
C ILE A 488 -38.78 10.15 6.96
N PRO A 489 -39.69 10.55 7.86
CA PRO A 489 -39.33 10.83 9.25
C PRO A 489 -38.76 9.57 9.92
N ALA A 490 -37.60 9.69 10.58
CA ALA A 490 -37.05 8.60 11.39
C ALA A 490 -38.05 8.27 12.52
N ALA A 491 -38.47 7.01 12.60
CA ALA A 491 -39.34 6.54 13.67
C ALA A 491 -38.63 6.71 15.03
N SER A 492 -39.23 7.52 15.88
CA SER A 492 -38.84 7.83 17.27
C SER A 492 -38.84 6.62 18.19
#